data_AF-A0A438JQV7-F1
#
_entry.id   AF-A0A438JQV7-F1
#
_cell.length_a   1.000
_cell.length_b   1.000
_cell.length_c   1.000
_cell.angle_alpha   90.00
_cell.angle_beta   90.00
_cell.angle_gamma   90.00
#
_symmetry.space_group_name_H-M   'P 1'
#
loop_
_entity.id
_entity.type
_entity.pdbx_description
1 polymer ?
#
loop_
_entity_poly.entity_id
_entity_poly.type
_entity_poly.pdbx_seq_one_letter_code
_entity_poly.pdbx_strand_id
1 'polypeptide(L)'
;MLCCSVYRETYDALPKPRVQQTSAPFALRTQRQFSQLGMSLSHTLWKLTEVGLLTAFTPRPPPQPIPPQFRMGLHCAYHQGPGHETNHCTALKHAI
;
A
#
# COMPACT_ATOMS: atom_id res chain seq x y z
N MET A 1 -50.81 10.09 1.28
CA MET A 1 -49.99 11.32 1.07
C MET A 1 -50.19 12.28 2.23
N LEU A 2 -49.71 11.93 3.44
CA LEU A 2 -49.63 12.88 4.57
C LEU A 2 -48.76 12.29 5.71
N CYS A 3 -47.48 12.03 5.45
CA CYS A 3 -46.53 11.70 6.53
C CYS A 3 -45.10 12.22 6.28
N CYS A 4 -44.89 13.03 5.23
CA CYS A 4 -43.55 13.50 4.83
C CYS A 4 -43.27 14.97 5.17
N SER A 5 -44.21 15.70 5.76
CA SER A 5 -44.08 17.16 5.93
C SER A 5 -43.58 17.61 7.30
N VAL A 6 -43.50 16.72 8.30
CA VAL A 6 -43.14 17.11 9.68
C VAL A 6 -41.65 16.95 9.99
N TYR A 7 -40.92 16.19 9.19
CA TYR A 7 -39.48 16.00 9.44
C TYR A 7 -38.59 17.12 8.88
N ARG A 8 -39.11 18.10 8.13
CA ARG A 8 -38.28 19.08 7.39
C ARG A 8 -37.96 20.39 8.11
N GLU A 9 -38.50 20.63 9.30
CA GLU A 9 -38.47 21.96 9.94
C GLU A 9 -37.55 22.06 11.16
N THR A 10 -36.70 21.07 11.45
CA THR A 10 -35.88 21.08 12.69
C THR A 10 -34.40 20.73 12.53
N TYR A 11 -33.87 20.63 11.32
CA TYR A 11 -32.43 20.38 11.09
C TYR A 11 -31.63 21.56 10.54
N ASP A 12 -32.23 22.73 10.39
CA ASP A 12 -31.57 23.91 9.78
C ASP A 12 -30.77 24.81 10.75
N ALA A 13 -30.51 24.39 11.99
CA ALA A 13 -29.85 25.26 12.97
C ALA A 13 -28.73 24.62 13.79
N LEU A 14 -27.92 23.72 13.21
CA LEU A 14 -26.62 23.38 13.79
C LEU A 14 -25.49 23.96 12.93
N PRO A 15 -24.64 24.86 13.46
CA PRO A 15 -23.47 25.30 12.72
C PRO A 15 -22.57 24.10 12.48
N LYS A 16 -22.41 23.74 11.21
CA LYS A 16 -21.49 22.69 10.76
C LYS A 16 -20.10 23.04 11.30
N PRO A 17 -19.45 22.21 12.14
CA PRO A 17 -18.06 22.44 12.50
C PRO A 17 -17.28 22.43 11.19
N ARG A 18 -16.76 23.60 10.81
CA ARG A 18 -15.81 23.72 9.73
C ARG A 18 -14.60 22.93 10.19
N VAL A 19 -14.54 21.65 9.80
CA VAL A 19 -13.31 20.89 9.87
C VAL A 19 -12.34 21.72 9.05
N GLN A 20 -11.52 22.50 9.74
CA GLN A 20 -10.27 22.97 9.18
C GLN A 20 -9.58 21.68 8.81
N GLN A 21 -9.67 21.37 7.52
CA GLN A 21 -8.81 20.40 6.90
C GLN A 21 -7.45 21.09 6.90
N THR A 22 -6.84 21.13 8.08
CA THR A 22 -5.43 21.42 8.26
C THR A 22 -4.79 20.28 7.50
N SER A 23 -4.52 20.52 6.23
CA SER A 23 -3.42 19.86 5.55
C SER A 23 -2.21 20.26 6.37
N ALA A 24 -1.97 19.51 7.46
CA ALA A 24 -0.63 19.43 8.00
C ALA A 24 0.22 19.17 6.75
N PRO A 25 1.19 20.06 6.43
CA PRO A 25 2.06 19.80 5.30
C PRO A 25 2.53 18.39 5.53
N PHE A 26 2.30 17.49 4.56
CA PHE A 26 2.86 16.15 4.60
C PHE A 26 4.29 16.36 5.04
N ALA A 27 4.61 16.05 6.31
CA ALA A 27 5.93 16.32 6.83
C ALA A 27 6.83 15.62 5.82
N LEU A 28 7.67 16.38 5.12
CA LEU A 28 8.57 15.85 4.10
C LEU A 28 9.49 14.89 4.82
N ARG A 29 9.03 13.66 4.99
CA ARG A 29 9.83 12.58 5.53
C ARG A 29 10.85 12.34 4.45
N THR A 30 12.11 12.61 4.75
CA THR A 30 13.22 12.22 3.89
C THR A 30 12.98 10.77 3.46
N GLN A 31 12.78 10.57 2.15
CA GLN A 31 12.67 9.23 1.59
C GLN A 31 13.97 8.49 1.92
N ARG A 32 13.84 7.25 2.43
CA ARG A 32 14.99 6.40 2.70
C ARG A 32 15.81 6.27 1.41
N GLN A 33 17.09 6.60 1.48
CA GLN A 33 18.03 6.32 0.41
C GLN A 33 18.49 4.88 0.53
N PHE A 34 18.57 4.18 -0.60
CA PHE A 34 19.04 2.80 -0.66
C PHE A 34 20.35 2.77 -1.44
N SER A 35 21.39 2.23 -0.82
CA SER A 35 22.65 1.98 -1.51
C SER A 35 22.52 0.78 -2.44
N GLN A 36 23.34 0.77 -3.51
CA GLN A 36 23.35 -0.32 -4.46
C GLN A 36 24.09 -1.54 -3.88
N LEU A 37 23.44 -2.72 -3.89
CA LEU A 37 23.96 -3.96 -3.31
C LEU A 37 25.01 -4.67 -4.18
N GLY A 38 25.30 -4.17 -5.38
CA GLY A 38 26.18 -4.82 -6.37
C GLY A 38 25.58 -6.07 -7.04
N MET A 39 24.37 -6.48 -6.66
CA MET A 39 23.61 -7.59 -7.24
C MET A 39 22.11 -7.26 -7.28
N SER A 40 21.33 -8.03 -8.05
CA SER A 40 19.88 -7.85 -8.14
C SER A 40 19.16 -8.30 -6.86
N LEU A 41 18.01 -7.71 -6.55
CA LEU A 41 17.23 -8.11 -5.37
C LEU A 41 16.77 -9.56 -5.44
N SER A 42 16.51 -10.08 -6.64
CA SER A 42 16.16 -11.49 -6.82
C SER A 42 17.29 -12.41 -6.37
N HIS A 43 18.53 -12.08 -6.72
CA HIS A 43 19.70 -12.86 -6.33
C HIS A 43 19.96 -12.73 -4.81
N THR A 44 19.84 -11.51 -4.27
CA THR A 44 19.97 -11.30 -2.82
C THR A 44 18.93 -12.07 -2.04
N LEU A 45 17.66 -12.04 -2.47
CA LEU A 45 16.57 -12.79 -1.85
C LEU A 45 16.88 -14.29 -1.82
N TRP A 46 17.34 -14.85 -2.94
CA TRP A 46 17.72 -16.27 -2.99
C TRP A 46 18.79 -16.59 -1.94
N LYS A 47 19.91 -15.83 -1.93
CA LYS A 47 21.00 -16.04 -0.96
C LYS A 47 20.51 -15.96 0.48
N LEU A 48 19.72 -14.94 0.81
CA LEU A 48 19.22 -14.72 2.17
C LEU A 48 18.19 -15.77 2.59
N THR A 49 17.42 -16.32 1.65
CA THR A 49 16.49 -17.43 1.93
C THR A 49 17.24 -18.73 2.16
N GLU A 50 18.28 -19.03 1.37
CA GLU A 50 19.11 -20.23 1.53
C GLU A 50 19.79 -20.30 2.91
N VAL A 51 20.23 -19.15 3.45
CA VAL A 51 20.82 -19.08 4.79
C VAL A 51 19.79 -18.81 5.91
N GLY A 52 18.49 -18.80 5.59
CA GLY A 52 17.41 -18.62 6.55
C GLY A 52 17.30 -17.23 7.18
N LEU A 53 17.92 -16.20 6.58
CA LEU A 53 17.85 -14.82 7.05
C LEU A 53 16.61 -14.08 6.58
N LEU A 54 16.03 -14.49 5.45
CA LEU A 54 14.73 -14.04 4.98
C LEU A 54 13.81 -15.23 4.71
N THR A 55 12.51 -14.99 4.82
CA THR A 55 11.49 -15.94 4.40
C THR A 55 10.56 -15.25 3.42
N ALA A 56 10.26 -15.90 2.30
CA ALA A 56 9.25 -15.41 1.38
C ALA A 56 7.88 -15.41 2.06
N PHE A 57 7.12 -14.32 1.93
CA PHE A 57 5.77 -14.22 2.48
C PHE A 57 4.86 -15.24 1.83
N THR A 58 3.91 -15.77 2.61
CA THR A 58 2.78 -16.54 2.08
C THR A 58 2.10 -15.78 0.93
N PRO A 59 1.71 -16.45 -0.17
CA PRO A 59 1.01 -15.82 -1.28
C PRO A 59 -0.12 -14.93 -0.78
N ARG A 60 -0.01 -13.63 -1.02
CA ARG A 60 -1.08 -12.69 -0.67
C ARG A 60 -2.15 -12.75 -1.76
N PRO A 61 -3.44 -12.89 -1.41
CA PRO A 61 -4.49 -12.77 -2.40
C PRO A 61 -4.46 -11.38 -3.06
N PRO A 62 -4.78 -11.27 -4.36
CA PRO A 62 -4.87 -9.97 -5.02
C PRO A 62 -5.81 -9.01 -4.26
N PRO A 63 -5.47 -7.72 -4.16
CA PRO A 63 -6.35 -6.73 -3.55
C PRO A 63 -7.69 -6.66 -4.30
N GLN A 64 -8.79 -6.51 -3.55
CA GLN A 64 -10.13 -6.30 -4.11
C GLN A 64 -10.67 -4.91 -3.69
N PRO A 65 -11.06 -4.05 -4.65
CA PRO A 65 -11.02 -4.25 -6.11
C PRO A 65 -9.58 -4.21 -6.66
N ILE A 66 -9.35 -4.87 -7.80
CA ILE A 66 -8.01 -4.94 -8.42
C ILE A 66 -7.62 -3.54 -8.93
N PRO A 67 -6.48 -2.98 -8.48
CA PRO A 67 -6.01 -1.67 -8.96
C PRO A 67 -5.69 -1.68 -10.46
N PRO A 68 -5.89 -0.58 -11.21
CA PRO A 68 -5.58 -0.50 -12.65
C PRO A 68 -4.12 -0.80 -13.00
N GLN A 69 -3.23 -0.59 -12.03
CA GLN A 69 -1.79 -0.80 -12.18
C GLN A 69 -1.37 -2.25 -11.88
N PHE A 70 -2.28 -3.08 -11.38
CA PHE A 70 -1.99 -4.47 -11.05
C PHE A 70 -1.69 -5.27 -12.32
N ARG A 71 -0.53 -5.91 -12.35
CA ARG A 71 -0.10 -6.73 -13.50
C ARG A 71 -0.15 -8.20 -13.14
N MET A 72 -1.15 -8.92 -13.69
CA MET A 72 -1.30 -10.37 -13.48
C MET A 72 -0.11 -11.18 -14.02
N GLY A 73 0.57 -10.71 -15.08
CA GLY A 73 1.67 -11.42 -15.71
C GLY A 73 3.04 -11.26 -15.05
N LEU A 74 3.15 -10.40 -14.03
CA LEU A 74 4.41 -10.20 -13.29
C LEU A 74 4.35 -10.92 -11.95
N HIS A 75 5.46 -11.49 -11.51
CA HIS A 75 5.54 -12.27 -10.27
C HIS A 75 6.68 -11.81 -9.36
N CYS A 76 6.39 -11.69 -8.07
CA CYS A 76 7.38 -11.37 -7.03
C CYS A 76 7.61 -12.60 -6.15
N ALA A 77 8.84 -13.12 -6.13
CA ALA A 77 9.20 -14.27 -5.30
C ALA A 77 9.13 -13.98 -3.80
N TYR A 78 9.34 -12.72 -3.38
CA TYR A 78 9.24 -12.33 -1.97
C TYR A 78 7.79 -12.35 -1.44
N HIS A 79 6.82 -12.03 -2.30
CA HIS A 79 5.39 -12.09 -1.98
C HIS A 79 4.69 -13.35 -2.46
N GLN A 80 5.38 -14.18 -3.24
CA GLN A 80 4.88 -15.39 -3.89
C GLN A 80 3.56 -15.14 -4.64
N GLY A 81 3.48 -14.04 -5.38
CA GLY A 81 2.22 -13.61 -5.99
C GLY A 81 2.36 -12.58 -7.11
N PRO A 82 1.25 -12.31 -7.82
CA PRO A 82 1.25 -11.42 -8.96
C PRO A 82 1.31 -9.94 -8.57
N GLY A 83 1.73 -9.10 -9.52
CA GLY A 83 1.62 -7.64 -9.43
C GLY A 83 2.85 -6.89 -9.89
N HIS A 84 4.05 -7.30 -9.45
CA HIS A 84 5.33 -6.69 -9.79
C HIS A 84 6.46 -7.73 -9.77
N GLU A 85 7.60 -7.41 -10.39
CA GLU A 85 8.79 -8.25 -10.36
C GLU A 85 9.59 -8.08 -9.06
N THR A 86 10.26 -9.14 -8.59
CA THR A 86 11.08 -9.12 -7.37
C THR A 86 12.11 -7.97 -7.33
N ASN A 87 12.72 -7.60 -8.46
CA ASN A 87 13.70 -6.50 -8.52
C ASN A 87 13.09 -5.11 -8.30
N HIS A 88 11.78 -4.98 -8.48
CA HIS A 88 11.02 -3.76 -8.23
C HIS A 88 10.24 -3.82 -6.90
N CYS A 89 10.43 -4.86 -6.09
CA CYS A 89 9.73 -5.03 -4.83
C CYS A 89 10.22 -4.03 -3.78
N THR A 90 9.43 -3.00 -3.50
CA THR A 90 9.74 -2.01 -2.46
C THR A 90 9.81 -2.64 -1.07
N ALA A 91 8.91 -3.58 -0.75
CA ALA A 91 8.94 -4.26 0.55
C ALA A 91 10.25 -5.02 0.79
N LEU A 92 10.79 -5.67 -0.25
CA LEU A 92 12.07 -6.36 -0.20
C LEU A 92 13.24 -5.38 -0.05
N LYS A 93 13.21 -4.24 -0.75
CA LYS A 93 14.22 -3.16 -0.56
C LYS A 93 14.28 -2.65 0.88
N HIS A 94 13.16 -2.67 1.60
CA HIS A 94 13.12 -2.27 3.00
C HIS A 94 13.54 -3.37 3.97
N ALA A 95 13.50 -4.64 3.55
CA ALA A 95 13.87 -5.79 4.37
C ALA A 95 15.37 -6.11 4.30
N ILE A 96 16.03 -5.73 3.20
CA ILE A 96 17.48 -5.83 2.98
C ILE A 96 18.15 -4.50 3.33
#